data_AF-A0A9J6ETI8-F1
#
_entry.id   AF-A0A9J6ETI8-F1
#
_cell.length_a   1.000
_cell.length_b   1.000
_cell.length_c   1.000
_cell.angle_alpha   90.00
_cell.angle_beta   90.00
_cell.angle_gamma   90.00
#
_symmetry.space_group_name_H-M   'P 1'
#
loop_
_entity.id
_entity.type
_entity.pdbx_description
1 polymer ?
#
loop_
_entity_poly.entity_id
_entity_poly.type
_entity_poly.pdbx_seq_one_letter_code
_entity_poly.pdbx_strand_id
1 'polypeptide(L)'
;MGKQLNSYTAGYKLKVIEFALEHGKRAVGRKFDVDEKCVRRWCAQKKALQNTNIKKRAFRGKQCKYPDLEEELLRYVTEVRNDDFALTTDMLRMKALALARAKNIPAGDFKASAGWVGRFMKRKGLSFRRRTTLCQRLPEDYTDKNLPNQSRVCAASFRKGDRKELAG
;
A
#
# COMPACT_ATOMS: atom_id res chain seq x y z
N MET A 1 -23.01 23.86 -22.57
CA MET A 1 -22.04 24.01 -21.45
C MET A 1 -21.83 22.66 -20.78
N GLY A 2 -20.62 22.10 -20.78
CA GLY A 2 -20.32 20.81 -20.15
C GLY A 2 -20.31 20.91 -18.62
N LYS A 3 -20.88 19.94 -17.91
CA LYS A 3 -20.88 19.89 -16.45
C LYS A 3 -19.44 19.73 -15.93
N GLN A 4 -18.93 20.69 -15.16
CA GLN A 4 -17.62 20.56 -14.51
C GLN A 4 -17.64 19.39 -13.51
N LEU A 5 -16.64 18.51 -13.62
CA LEU A 5 -16.47 17.37 -12.72
C LEU A 5 -15.53 17.75 -11.59
N ASN A 6 -16.09 18.01 -10.40
CA ASN A 6 -15.30 18.28 -9.21
C ASN A 6 -14.51 17.03 -8.78
N SER A 7 -13.22 17.24 -8.51
CA SER A 7 -12.35 16.20 -7.98
C SER A 7 -12.16 16.45 -6.48
N TYR A 8 -12.41 15.44 -5.65
CA TYR A 8 -12.36 15.58 -4.19
C TYR A 8 -11.28 14.67 -3.58
N THR A 9 -10.55 15.16 -2.58
CA THR A 9 -9.55 14.38 -1.82
C THR A 9 -10.22 13.38 -0.88
N ALA A 10 -9.53 12.30 -0.53
CA ALA A 10 -10.03 11.28 0.39
C ALA A 10 -10.36 11.88 1.77
N GLY A 11 -9.52 12.80 2.27
CA GLY A 11 -9.79 13.52 3.52
C GLY A 11 -11.09 14.33 3.47
N TYR A 12 -11.33 15.06 2.39
CA TYR A 12 -12.58 15.80 2.23
C TYR A 12 -13.78 14.86 2.18
N LYS A 13 -13.68 13.76 1.42
CA LYS A 13 -14.75 12.75 1.36
C LYS A 13 -15.06 12.15 2.72
N LEU A 14 -14.05 11.87 3.55
CA LEU A 14 -14.23 11.35 4.91
C LEU A 14 -14.95 12.35 5.80
N LYS A 15 -14.57 13.64 5.78
CA LYS A 15 -15.26 14.72 6.50
C LYS A 15 -16.73 14.82 6.10
N VAL A 16 -17.02 14.71 4.80
CA VAL A 16 -18.39 14.73 4.28
C VAL A 16 -19.17 13.49 4.72
N ILE A 17 -18.55 12.31 4.74
CA ILE A 17 -19.19 11.08 5.23
C ILE A 17 -19.52 11.18 6.72
N GLU A 18 -18.61 11.71 7.53
CA GLU A 18 -18.81 11.90 8.98
C GLU A 18 -20.03 12.79 9.24
N PHE A 19 -20.09 13.96 8.58
CA PHE A 19 -21.27 14.83 8.66
C PHE A 19 -22.55 14.15 8.16
N ALA A 20 -22.46 13.35 7.09
CA ALA A 20 -23.61 12.62 6.54
C ALA A 20 -24.14 11.51 7.46
N LEU A 21 -23.30 10.97 8.35
CA LEU A 21 -23.69 9.98 9.36
C LEU A 21 -24.42 10.65 10.52
N GLU A 22 -24.00 11.85 10.91
CA GLU A 22 -24.61 12.63 12.00
C GLU A 22 -25.92 13.31 11.58
N HIS A 23 -25.96 13.94 10.40
CA HIS A 23 -27.05 14.83 9.98
C HIS A 23 -27.90 14.27 8.83
N GLY A 24 -27.56 13.07 8.35
CA GLY A 24 -28.18 12.44 7.18
C GLY A 24 -27.68 12.99 5.85
N LYS A 25 -27.88 12.22 4.77
CA LYS A 25 -27.30 12.50 3.44
C LYS A 25 -27.92 13.74 2.77
N ARG A 26 -29.19 14.03 3.02
CA ARG A 26 -29.91 15.19 2.46
C ARG A 26 -29.37 16.52 2.96
N ALA A 27 -28.88 16.58 4.20
CA ALA A 27 -28.29 17.79 4.78
C ALA A 27 -26.92 18.14 4.16
N VAL A 28 -26.23 17.17 3.56
CA VAL A 28 -24.88 17.33 3.01
C VAL A 28 -24.86 18.28 1.81
N GLY A 29 -25.83 18.15 0.91
CA GLY A 29 -25.90 18.98 -0.31
C GLY A 29 -25.96 20.46 0.03
N ARG A 30 -26.73 20.83 1.06
CA ARG A 30 -26.87 22.22 1.51
C ARG A 30 -25.59 22.79 2.14
N LYS A 31 -24.82 21.97 2.87
CA LYS A 31 -23.65 22.42 3.62
C LYS A 31 -22.35 22.40 2.80
N PHE A 32 -22.19 21.38 1.95
CA PHE A 32 -20.92 21.10 1.26
C PHE A 32 -20.97 21.34 -0.25
N ASP A 33 -22.14 21.66 -0.81
CA ASP A 33 -22.37 21.74 -2.27
C ASP A 33 -21.89 20.46 -2.99
N VAL A 34 -22.26 19.32 -2.43
CA VAL A 34 -21.94 17.99 -2.98
C VAL A 34 -23.22 17.26 -3.31
N ASP A 35 -23.31 16.79 -4.56
CA ASP A 35 -24.41 15.96 -5.03
C ASP A 35 -24.56 14.68 -4.19
N GLU A 36 -25.79 14.37 -3.77
CA GLU A 36 -26.12 13.21 -2.93
C GLU A 36 -25.60 11.89 -3.53
N LYS A 37 -25.56 11.76 -4.86
CA LYS A 37 -25.02 10.60 -5.56
C LYS A 37 -23.53 10.40 -5.25
N CYS A 38 -22.77 11.48 -5.11
CA CYS A 38 -21.36 11.43 -4.71
C CYS A 38 -21.23 10.94 -3.27
N VAL A 39 -22.02 11.50 -2.35
CA VAL A 39 -22.04 11.11 -0.93
C VAL A 39 -22.37 9.62 -0.77
N ARG A 40 -23.41 9.13 -1.46
CA ARG A 40 -23.79 7.72 -1.44
C ARG A 40 -22.66 6.80 -1.91
N ARG A 41 -21.99 7.16 -3.01
CA ARG A 41 -20.81 6.43 -3.51
C ARG A 41 -19.67 6.44 -2.49
N TRP A 42 -19.39 7.58 -1.86
CA TRP A 42 -18.29 7.68 -0.89
C TRP A 42 -18.59 6.90 0.39
N CYS A 43 -19.84 6.87 0.86
CA CYS A 43 -20.24 6.03 1.97
C CYS A 43 -19.97 4.54 1.69
N ALA A 44 -20.31 4.05 0.49
CA ALA A 44 -19.98 2.68 0.09
C ALA A 44 -18.46 2.42 0.05
N GLN A 45 -17.67 3.45 -0.23
CA GLN A 45 -16.20 3.40 -0.28
C GLN A 45 -15.52 3.78 1.06
N LYS A 46 -16.27 3.94 2.16
CA LYS A 46 -15.73 4.46 3.44
C LYS A 46 -14.48 3.72 3.91
N LYS A 47 -14.54 2.38 3.98
CA LYS A 47 -13.40 1.53 4.39
C LYS A 47 -12.17 1.74 3.49
N ALA A 48 -12.38 1.79 2.18
CA ALA A 48 -11.30 2.01 1.22
C ALA A 48 -10.71 3.43 1.35
N LEU A 49 -11.53 4.44 1.63
CA LEU A 49 -11.07 5.82 1.85
C LEU A 49 -10.23 5.93 3.14
N GLN A 50 -10.65 5.27 4.22
CA GLN A 50 -9.90 5.20 5.48
C GLN A 50 -8.52 4.56 5.31
N ASN A 51 -8.43 3.50 4.51
CA ASN A 51 -7.17 2.78 4.24
C ASN A 51 -6.27 3.45 3.18
N THR A 52 -6.58 4.69 2.76
CA THR A 52 -5.80 5.41 1.75
C THR A 52 -5.17 6.68 2.26
N ASN A 53 -4.18 7.17 1.52
CA ASN A 53 -3.62 8.49 1.75
C ASN A 53 -4.70 9.58 1.60
N ILE A 54 -4.78 10.47 2.59
CA ILE A 54 -5.74 11.59 2.69
C ILE A 54 -5.77 12.46 1.42
N LYS A 55 -4.62 12.64 0.75
CA LYS A 55 -4.50 13.46 -0.47
C LYS A 55 -5.00 12.75 -1.74
N LYS A 56 -5.29 11.44 -1.69
CA LYS A 56 -5.72 10.66 -2.85
C LYS A 56 -7.09 11.13 -3.33
N ARG A 57 -7.22 11.44 -4.63
CA ARG A 57 -8.46 11.99 -5.19
C ARG A 57 -9.38 10.96 -5.84
N ALA A 58 -8.81 9.89 -6.39
CA ALA A 58 -9.56 8.84 -7.05
C ALA A 58 -8.85 7.49 -6.94
N PHE A 59 -9.64 6.42 -6.95
CA PHE A 59 -9.18 5.04 -7.10
C PHE A 59 -9.01 4.74 -8.59
N ARG A 60 -7.95 5.29 -9.18
CA ARG A 60 -7.59 5.03 -10.59
C ARG A 60 -6.60 3.86 -10.65
N GLY A 61 -6.65 3.12 -11.76
CA GLY A 61 -5.73 2.03 -12.06
C GLY A 61 -6.42 0.67 -12.19
N LYS A 62 -5.84 -0.18 -13.04
CA LYS A 62 -6.29 -1.57 -13.21
C LYS A 62 -5.91 -2.38 -11.97
N GLN A 63 -6.89 -3.12 -11.44
CA GLN A 63 -6.65 -4.09 -10.37
C GLN A 63 -5.71 -5.21 -10.84
N CYS A 64 -5.10 -5.94 -9.91
CA CYS A 64 -4.33 -7.12 -10.28
C CYS A 64 -5.24 -8.15 -10.98
N LYS A 65 -4.81 -8.67 -12.15
CA LYS A 65 -5.54 -9.73 -12.85
C LYS A 65 -5.49 -11.06 -12.08
N TYR A 66 -4.41 -11.29 -11.32
CA TYR A 66 -4.15 -12.53 -10.59
C TYR A 66 -3.77 -12.22 -9.13
N PRO A 67 -4.76 -11.94 -8.25
CA PRO A 67 -4.50 -11.57 -6.86
C PRO A 67 -3.81 -12.70 -6.08
N ASP A 68 -4.24 -13.94 -6.26
CA ASP A 68 -3.69 -15.11 -5.55
C ASP A 68 -2.21 -15.33 -5.89
N LEU A 69 -1.83 -15.11 -7.16
CA LEU A 69 -0.43 -15.17 -7.59
C LEU A 69 0.40 -14.07 -6.93
N GLU A 70 -0.12 -12.84 -6.83
CA GLU A 70 0.58 -11.76 -6.15
C GLU A 70 0.73 -11.99 -4.64
N GLU A 71 -0.21 -12.66 -4.01
CA GLU A 71 -0.14 -12.98 -2.58
C GLU A 71 0.96 -14.00 -2.30
N GLU A 72 1.06 -15.07 -3.08
CA GLU A 72 2.15 -16.04 -2.96
C GLU A 72 3.51 -15.42 -3.30
N LEU A 73 3.56 -14.55 -4.31
CA LEU A 73 4.80 -13.83 -4.65
C LEU A 73 5.21 -12.86 -3.54
N LEU A 74 4.25 -12.24 -2.84
CA LEU A 74 4.53 -11.37 -1.69
C LEU A 74 5.08 -12.17 -0.51
N ARG A 75 4.55 -13.38 -0.26
CA ARG A 75 5.10 -14.28 0.76
C ARG A 75 6.56 -14.60 0.47
N TYR A 76 6.88 -15.00 -0.76
CA TYR A 76 8.25 -15.23 -1.20
C TYR A 76 9.16 -14.01 -1.03
N VAL A 77 8.69 -12.80 -1.39
CA VAL A 77 9.45 -11.56 -1.16
C VAL A 77 9.78 -11.34 0.32
N THR A 78 8.86 -11.74 1.20
CA THR A 78 9.00 -11.53 2.65
C THR A 78 10.00 -12.53 3.24
N GLU A 79 9.92 -13.79 2.83
CA GLU A 79 10.91 -14.84 3.17
C GLU A 79 12.33 -14.40 2.79
N VAL A 80 12.56 -14.06 1.52
CA VAL A 80 13.88 -13.67 1.02
C VAL A 80 14.44 -12.43 1.74
N ARG A 81 13.57 -11.51 2.16
CA ARG A 81 13.98 -10.32 2.91
C ARG A 81 14.28 -10.61 4.38
N ASN A 82 13.63 -11.60 4.97
CA ASN A 82 13.94 -12.05 6.33
C ASN A 82 15.31 -12.75 6.37
N ASP A 83 15.70 -13.37 5.27
CA ASP A 83 17.01 -13.99 5.08
C ASP A 83 18.11 -13.00 4.66
N ASP A 84 17.85 -11.68 4.73
CA ASP A 84 18.75 -10.59 4.34
C ASP A 84 19.26 -10.61 2.88
N PHE A 85 18.61 -11.39 1.99
CA PHE A 85 19.01 -11.46 0.59
C PHE A 85 18.45 -10.31 -0.25
N ALA A 86 19.26 -9.86 -1.23
CA ALA A 86 18.85 -8.87 -2.20
C ALA A 86 17.90 -9.49 -3.24
N LEU A 87 16.69 -8.95 -3.35
CA LEU A 87 15.75 -9.32 -4.39
C LEU A 87 16.09 -8.60 -5.69
N THR A 88 16.23 -9.34 -6.79
CA THR A 88 16.34 -8.77 -8.14
C THR A 88 15.01 -8.87 -8.89
N THR A 89 14.88 -8.09 -9.96
CA THR A 89 13.70 -8.17 -10.83
C THR A 89 13.56 -9.56 -11.42
N ASP A 90 14.65 -10.17 -11.88
CA ASP A 90 14.62 -11.47 -12.55
C ASP A 90 14.24 -12.61 -11.62
N MET A 91 14.68 -12.59 -10.36
CA MET A 91 14.20 -13.55 -9.35
C MET A 91 12.68 -13.53 -9.21
N LEU A 92 12.08 -12.34 -9.17
CA LEU A 92 10.63 -12.19 -9.07
C LEU A 92 9.93 -12.63 -10.34
N ARG A 93 10.52 -12.39 -11.52
CA ARG A 93 9.98 -12.87 -12.79
C ARG A 93 9.97 -14.39 -12.85
N MET A 94 11.09 -15.02 -12.50
CA MET A 94 11.21 -16.49 -12.49
C MET A 94 10.23 -17.11 -11.49
N LYS A 95 10.16 -16.58 -10.26
CA LYS A 95 9.19 -17.06 -9.26
C LYS A 95 7.76 -16.86 -9.73
N ALA A 96 7.41 -15.70 -10.28
CA ALA A 96 6.06 -15.43 -10.77
C ALA A 96 5.65 -16.36 -11.91
N LEU A 97 6.55 -16.68 -12.85
CA LEU A 97 6.28 -17.64 -13.92
C LEU A 97 6.10 -19.06 -13.37
N ALA A 98 6.90 -19.48 -12.39
CA ALA A 98 6.74 -20.77 -11.73
C ALA A 98 5.38 -20.88 -11.02
N LEU A 99 4.96 -19.83 -10.31
CA LEU A 99 3.65 -19.77 -9.66
C LEU A 99 2.51 -19.76 -10.69
N ALA A 100 2.68 -19.07 -11.82
CA ALA A 100 1.70 -19.07 -12.90
C ALA A 100 1.50 -20.47 -13.50
N ARG A 101 2.58 -21.23 -13.69
CA ARG A 101 2.52 -22.62 -14.13
C ARG A 101 1.81 -23.50 -13.10
N ALA A 102 2.16 -23.38 -11.82
CA ALA A 102 1.52 -24.13 -10.74
C ALA A 102 0.01 -23.84 -10.63
N LYS A 103 -0.42 -22.63 -10.98
CA LYS A 103 -1.84 -22.22 -11.02
C LYS A 103 -2.53 -22.46 -12.37
N ASN A 104 -1.90 -23.21 -13.29
CA ASN A 104 -2.44 -23.51 -14.62
C ASN A 104 -2.79 -22.27 -15.47
N ILE A 105 -2.05 -21.16 -15.30
CA ILE A 105 -2.24 -19.95 -16.11
C ILE A 105 -1.50 -20.14 -17.45
N PRO A 106 -2.18 -19.95 -18.60
CA PRO A 106 -1.54 -20.10 -19.91
C PRO A 106 -0.36 -19.15 -20.09
N ALA A 107 0.72 -19.63 -20.71
CA ALA A 107 1.94 -18.84 -20.93
C ALA A 107 1.70 -17.59 -21.81
N GLY A 108 0.70 -17.62 -22.70
CA GLY A 108 0.29 -16.46 -23.50
C GLY A 108 -0.33 -15.32 -22.67
N ASP A 109 -0.96 -15.67 -21.55
CA ASP A 109 -1.77 -14.78 -20.72
C ASP A 109 -0.95 -14.05 -19.65
N PHE A 110 0.13 -14.68 -19.19
CA PHE A 110 0.97 -14.15 -18.12
C PHE A 110 2.47 -14.20 -18.49
N LYS A 111 3.02 -13.02 -18.82
CA LYS A 111 4.42 -12.88 -19.28
C LYS A 111 5.41 -12.44 -18.21
N ALA A 112 4.95 -12.19 -16.97
CA ALA A 112 5.77 -11.63 -15.87
C ALA A 112 6.77 -10.55 -16.33
N SER A 113 6.34 -9.60 -17.17
CA SER A 113 7.24 -8.58 -17.73
C SER A 113 7.86 -7.70 -16.63
N ALA A 114 9.00 -7.06 -16.90
CA ALA A 114 9.60 -6.11 -15.95
C ALA A 114 8.61 -5.02 -15.51
N GLY A 115 7.78 -4.51 -16.45
CA GLY A 115 6.71 -3.57 -16.13
C GLY A 115 5.58 -4.16 -15.28
N TRP A 116 5.31 -5.47 -15.38
CA TRP A 116 4.39 -6.14 -14.45
C TRP A 116 4.99 -6.23 -13.04
N VAL A 117 6.26 -6.61 -12.90
CA VAL A 117 6.97 -6.67 -11.60
C VAL A 117 7.01 -5.30 -10.94
N GLY A 118 7.34 -4.24 -11.69
CA GLY A 118 7.32 -2.87 -11.15
C GLY A 118 5.94 -2.43 -10.65
N ARG A 119 4.85 -2.83 -11.36
CA ARG A 119 3.48 -2.57 -10.89
C ARG A 119 3.10 -3.40 -9.67
N PHE A 120 3.50 -4.68 -9.61
CA PHE A 120 3.32 -5.54 -8.44
C PHE A 120 3.98 -4.90 -7.20
N MET A 121 5.25 -4.51 -7.32
CA MET A 121 5.97 -3.84 -6.24
C MET A 121 5.28 -2.57 -5.77
N LYS A 122 4.87 -1.71 -6.72
CA LYS A 122 4.15 -0.48 -6.40
C LYS A 122 2.82 -0.73 -5.69
N ARG A 123 2.08 -1.78 -6.09
CA ARG A 123 0.81 -2.17 -5.43
C ARG A 123 1.03 -2.64 -4.00
N LYS A 124 2.06 -3.45 -3.76
CA LYS A 124 2.38 -4.02 -2.45
C LYS A 124 3.28 -3.12 -1.58
N GLY A 125 3.61 -1.91 -2.05
CA GLY A 125 4.45 -0.96 -1.30
C GLY A 125 5.93 -1.37 -1.16
N LEU A 126 6.41 -2.21 -2.06
CA LEU A 126 7.77 -2.75 -2.05
C LEU A 126 8.72 -1.82 -2.83
N SER A 127 9.98 -1.77 -2.43
CA SER A 127 11.05 -1.11 -3.18
C SER A 127 12.31 -1.98 -3.21
N PHE A 128 13.09 -1.88 -4.29
CA PHE A 128 14.42 -2.50 -4.37
C PHE A 128 15.45 -1.75 -3.52
N ARG A 129 15.29 -0.43 -3.37
CA ARG A 129 16.34 0.49 -2.87
C ARG A 129 16.43 0.57 -1.33
N ARG A 130 16.07 -0.49 -0.60
CA ARG A 130 16.54 -0.64 0.79
C ARG A 130 17.85 -1.40 0.72
N ARG A 131 18.91 -0.88 1.34
CA ARG A 131 20.10 -1.69 1.64
C ARG A 131 19.62 -2.85 2.53
N THR A 132 19.44 -4.03 1.95
CA THR A 132 19.15 -5.28 2.67
C THR A 132 20.42 -6.06 2.96
N THR A 133 21.53 -5.73 2.29
CA THR A 133 22.84 -6.29 2.58
C THR A 133 23.47 -5.54 3.75
N LEU A 134 23.57 -6.20 4.91
CA LEU A 134 24.64 -5.94 5.86
C LEU A 134 25.95 -6.24 5.11
N CYS A 135 26.64 -5.21 4.61
CA CYS A 135 27.82 -5.43 3.77
C CYS A 135 28.95 -6.19 4.50
N GLN A 136 28.91 -6.27 5.84
CA GLN A 136 29.83 -7.06 6.67
C GLN A 136 29.09 -7.45 7.95
N ARG A 137 28.97 -8.75 8.26
CA ARG A 137 28.80 -9.15 9.67
C ARG A 137 30.17 -9.02 10.31
N LEU A 138 30.26 -8.28 11.42
CA LEU A 138 31.49 -8.24 12.20
C LEU A 138 31.76 -9.67 12.70
N PRO A 139 33.01 -10.16 12.62
CA PRO A 139 33.40 -11.40 13.30
C PRO A 139 33.05 -11.30 14.80
N GLU A 140 32.63 -12.42 15.40
CA GLU A 140 32.25 -12.49 16.82
C GLU A 140 33.38 -12.02 17.76
N ASP A 141 34.63 -12.15 17.30
CA ASP A 141 35.84 -11.77 18.03
C ASP A 141 36.11 -10.25 18.10
N TYR A 142 35.28 -9.42 17.48
CA TYR A 142 35.39 -7.95 17.56
C TYR A 142 34.60 -7.39 18.75
N THR A 143 34.75 -7.99 19.92
CA THR A 143 34.44 -7.30 21.17
C THR A 143 35.71 -6.59 21.64
N ASP A 144 35.53 -5.34 22.04
CA ASP A 144 36.54 -4.50 22.71
C ASP A 144 37.36 -3.57 21.80
N LYS A 145 36.70 -2.50 21.36
CA LYS A 145 37.24 -1.13 21.35
C LYS A 145 36.11 -0.14 21.08
N ASN A 146 35.74 0.57 22.15
CA ASN A 146 34.94 1.80 22.20
C ASN A 146 34.67 2.51 20.86
N LEU A 147 33.41 2.52 20.41
CA LEU A 147 32.88 3.53 19.48
C LEU A 147 31.48 3.99 19.94
N PRO A 148 31.30 5.25 20.37
CA PRO A 148 30.02 5.77 20.90
C PRO A 148 28.97 6.10 19.83
N ASN A 149 29.04 5.52 18.62
CA ASN A 149 28.24 5.99 17.48
C ASN A 149 27.64 4.84 16.68
N GLN A 150 26.68 4.12 17.27
CA GLN A 150 25.73 3.32 16.50
C GLN A 150 24.47 3.03 17.33
N SER A 151 23.74 4.09 17.65
CA SER A 151 22.33 3.94 17.98
C SER A 151 21.51 4.89 17.13
N ARG A 152 20.35 4.38 16.70
CA ARG A 152 19.26 5.05 15.95
C ARG A 152 19.32 4.95 14.42
N VAL A 153 18.78 3.83 13.91
CA VAL A 153 17.55 3.90 13.09
C VAL A 153 16.84 2.55 13.08
N CYS A 154 16.00 2.31 14.09
CA CYS A 154 14.91 1.33 14.03
C CYS A 154 13.84 1.72 15.08
N ALA A 155 13.02 2.71 14.75
CA ALA A 155 11.66 2.88 15.28
C ALA A 155 11.07 4.22 14.78
N ALA A 156 10.53 4.24 13.56
CA ALA A 156 9.48 5.21 13.21
C ALA A 156 8.88 4.82 11.85
N SER A 157 7.77 4.09 11.89
CA SER A 157 6.56 4.37 11.10
C SER A 157 5.58 3.22 11.24
N PHE A 158 5.02 3.06 12.43
CA PHE A 158 3.80 2.29 12.61
C PHE A 158 2.73 3.19 13.23
N ARG A 159 1.66 3.39 12.46
CA ARG A 159 0.34 3.92 12.81
C ARG A 159 0.25 5.40 13.23
N LYS A 160 -0.26 6.21 12.30
CA LYS A 160 -1.02 7.43 12.60
C LYS A 160 -2.48 7.01 12.81
N GLY A 161 -3.04 7.24 14.00
CA GLY A 161 -4.49 7.19 14.23
C GLY A 161 -4.93 6.32 15.41
N ASP A 162 -5.53 7.00 16.39
CA ASP A 162 -6.55 6.55 17.35
C ASP A 162 -6.11 5.94 18.70
N ARG A 163 -6.13 6.79 19.74
CA ARG A 163 -7.10 6.64 20.84
C ARG A 163 -7.20 7.92 21.70
N LYS A 164 -8.37 8.54 21.65
CA LYS A 164 -8.96 9.30 22.76
C LYS A 164 -9.48 8.30 23.80
N GLU A 165 -9.27 8.57 25.08
CA GLU A 165 -10.15 8.38 26.26
C GLU A 165 -9.31 8.67 27.52
N LEU A 166 -9.58 9.76 28.25
CA LEU A 166 -10.53 9.91 29.38
C LEU A 166 -9.99 9.37 30.71
N ALA A 167 -9.58 10.31 31.57
CA ALA A 167 -9.74 10.35 33.03
C ALA A 167 -9.18 11.72 33.47
N GLY A 168 -9.90 12.62 34.14
CA GLY A 168 -10.89 12.33 35.17
C GLY A 168 -10.13 12.04 36.44
#